data_AF-A0A536EY26-F1
#
_entry.id   AF-A0A536EY26-F1
#
_cell.length_a   1.000
_cell.length_b   1.000
_cell.length_c   1.000
_cell.angle_alpha   90.00
_cell.angle_beta   90.00
_cell.angle_gamma   90.00
#
_symmetry.space_group_name_H-M   'P 1'
#
loop_
_entity.id
_entity.type
_entity.pdbx_description
1 polymer ?
#
loop_
_entity_poly.entity_id
_entity_poly.type
_entity_poly.pdbx_seq_one_letter_code
_entity_poly.pdbx_strand_id
1 'polypeptide(L)'
;MRLTRIEIEGFGSLQGMDLRFGPAMNLVVGPNEAGKSTLQEAIVTGLFGLRSGNGARAATIERADRWRPWQGGNFGLALEFALDDGTQLRVERDLDAETTRVTDVGTGADLTDRFERDASGAIQLGRQLLGVSRDIYTNTACISRSEVMRLEDAGSIKEVIVALADSAHPDRTAQRVLDRLRQERVHRIGKPRGRSGPLHDLESRLADLERQLAAARQARASVDELAQKRETVGALTEAELGIVQTLDAAVLGSRLEEARHRLDRAQAVEQAINEERSRQDEHTRFAMFPLDRQSEVQELRSHLRATREAQEEFERRAADVAPQVQQLEAERAKLDAEAQGFETRARGIDAAALTQEPAVREMLSALTVGDAQAPESHLRAQTAAEEARRIAERHPGLIGQNLDWPARRRVHAA
;
A
#
# COMPACT_ATOMS: atom_id res chain seq x y z
N MET A 1 -61.19 22.18 -48.54
CA MET A 1 -61.56 21.72 -49.91
C MET A 1 -61.46 20.20 -50.04
N ARG A 2 -62.42 19.54 -50.70
CA ARG A 2 -62.44 18.08 -50.95
C ARG A 2 -62.94 17.74 -52.35
N LEU A 3 -62.24 16.86 -53.07
CA LEU A 3 -62.71 16.29 -54.35
C LEU A 3 -63.86 15.30 -54.12
N THR A 4 -64.99 15.48 -54.79
CA THR A 4 -66.20 14.65 -54.62
C THR A 4 -66.54 13.82 -55.85
N ARG A 5 -66.19 14.28 -57.05
CA ARG A 5 -66.45 13.56 -58.30
C ARG A 5 -65.43 13.91 -59.38
N ILE A 6 -65.13 12.96 -60.25
CA ILE A 6 -64.42 13.17 -61.51
C ILE A 6 -65.20 12.50 -62.64
N GLU A 7 -65.46 13.25 -63.70
CA GLU A 7 -65.96 12.75 -64.97
C GLU A 7 -64.86 12.91 -66.01
N ILE A 8 -64.57 11.87 -66.77
CA ILE A 8 -63.55 11.87 -67.83
C ILE A 8 -64.25 11.46 -69.12
N GLU A 9 -64.40 12.40 -70.04
CA GLU A 9 -64.87 12.12 -71.39
C GLU A 9 -63.80 11.33 -72.14
N GLY A 10 -62.55 11.81 -72.05
CA GLY A 10 -61.37 11.10 -72.54
C GLY A 10 -60.08 11.72 -72.00
N PHE A 11 -59.17 10.88 -71.48
CA PHE A 11 -57.83 11.27 -71.01
C PHE A 11 -56.89 10.05 -71.00
N GLY A 12 -55.93 10.01 -71.91
CA GLY A 12 -54.98 8.90 -72.09
C GLY A 12 -55.69 7.57 -72.37
N SER A 13 -55.56 6.61 -71.45
CA SER A 13 -56.23 5.30 -71.52
C SER A 13 -57.66 5.29 -70.95
N LEU A 14 -58.13 6.40 -70.38
CA LEU A 14 -59.45 6.51 -69.74
C LEU A 14 -60.45 7.17 -70.70
N GLN A 15 -61.63 6.56 -70.85
CA GLN A 15 -62.74 7.11 -71.66
C GLN A 15 -64.08 6.83 -70.98
N GLY A 16 -64.99 7.80 -71.02
CA GLY A 16 -66.35 7.67 -70.49
C GLY A 16 -66.43 7.25 -69.02
N MET A 17 -65.54 7.75 -68.16
CA MET A 17 -65.43 7.36 -66.76
C MET A 17 -66.10 8.39 -65.85
N ASP A 18 -66.87 7.92 -64.86
CA ASP A 18 -67.47 8.75 -63.81
C ASP A 18 -67.23 8.10 -62.45
N LEU A 19 -66.47 8.77 -61.58
CA LEU A 19 -66.10 8.28 -60.26
C LEU A 19 -66.50 9.28 -59.18
N ARG A 20 -67.11 8.77 -58.10
CA ARG A 20 -67.46 9.54 -56.91
C ARG A 20 -66.55 9.17 -55.75
N PHE A 21 -66.03 10.17 -55.06
CA PHE A 21 -65.13 10.01 -53.93
C PHE A 21 -65.86 10.21 -52.59
N GLY A 22 -65.58 9.31 -51.64
CA GLY A 22 -66.02 9.42 -50.26
C GLY A 22 -65.18 10.40 -49.43
N PRO A 23 -65.64 10.74 -48.21
CA PRO A 23 -65.02 11.76 -47.35
C PRO A 23 -63.67 11.36 -46.73
N ALA A 24 -63.34 10.06 -46.75
CA ALA A 24 -62.17 9.50 -46.10
C ALA A 24 -61.25 8.83 -47.15
N MET A 25 -60.76 7.62 -46.87
CA MET A 25 -59.88 6.90 -47.77
C MET A 25 -60.65 6.32 -48.97
N ASN A 26 -60.16 6.60 -50.17
CA ASN A 26 -60.68 6.06 -51.43
C ASN A 26 -59.63 5.13 -52.04
N LEU A 27 -59.99 3.87 -52.31
CA LEU A 27 -59.09 2.86 -52.88
C LEU A 27 -59.49 2.52 -54.31
N VAL A 28 -58.61 2.79 -55.27
CA VAL A 28 -58.80 2.45 -56.69
C VAL A 28 -57.94 1.23 -57.03
N VAL A 29 -58.59 0.10 -57.31
CA VAL A 29 -57.92 -1.18 -57.64
C VAL A 29 -58.15 -1.53 -59.10
N GLY A 30 -57.11 -1.99 -59.76
CA GLY A 30 -57.18 -2.50 -61.13
C GLY A 30 -55.87 -3.17 -61.54
N PRO A 31 -55.86 -3.98 -62.61
CA PRO A 31 -54.64 -4.59 -63.14
C PRO A 31 -53.62 -3.52 -63.58
N ASN A 32 -52.40 -3.97 -63.88
CA ASN A 32 -51.42 -3.08 -64.52
C ASN A 32 -52.02 -2.52 -65.82
N GLU A 33 -51.68 -1.28 -66.15
CA GLU A 33 -52.17 -0.57 -67.34
C GLU A 33 -53.67 -0.24 -67.35
N ALA A 34 -54.42 -0.56 -66.28
CA ALA A 34 -55.83 -0.16 -66.12
C ALA A 34 -56.07 1.36 -65.98
N GLY A 35 -55.04 2.20 -66.15
CA GLY A 35 -55.17 3.66 -66.11
C GLY A 35 -55.17 4.31 -64.71
N LYS A 36 -54.72 3.62 -63.65
CA LYS A 36 -54.66 4.19 -62.28
C LYS A 36 -53.79 5.46 -62.19
N SER A 37 -52.59 5.44 -62.78
CA SER A 37 -51.72 6.62 -62.83
C SER A 37 -52.28 7.70 -63.78
N THR A 38 -52.97 7.28 -64.84
CA THR A 38 -53.70 8.19 -65.74
C THR A 38 -54.81 8.94 -65.01
N LEU A 39 -55.52 8.28 -64.09
CA LEU A 39 -56.55 8.89 -63.25
C LEU A 39 -55.96 9.95 -62.31
N GLN A 40 -54.81 9.66 -61.71
CA GLN A 40 -54.10 10.62 -60.86
C GLN A 40 -53.69 11.87 -61.65
N GLU A 41 -53.12 11.69 -62.86
CA GLU A 41 -52.76 12.83 -63.71
C GLU A 41 -53.99 13.60 -64.22
N ALA A 42 -55.12 12.92 -64.45
CA ALA A 42 -56.38 13.56 -64.81
C ALA A 42 -56.84 14.51 -63.69
N ILE A 43 -56.71 14.10 -62.41
CA ILE A 43 -57.03 14.96 -61.26
C ILE A 43 -56.10 16.18 -61.21
N VAL A 44 -54.79 15.98 -61.39
CA VAL A 44 -53.80 17.08 -61.43
C VAL A 44 -54.11 18.04 -62.59
N THR A 45 -54.47 17.50 -63.76
CA THR A 45 -54.79 18.28 -64.95
C THR A 45 -56.12 19.04 -64.79
N GLY A 46 -57.10 18.50 -64.08
CA GLY A 46 -58.32 19.24 -63.77
C GLY A 46 -58.08 20.41 -62.81
N LEU A 47 -57.16 20.26 -61.85
CA LEU A 47 -56.80 21.34 -60.94
C LEU A 47 -55.95 22.42 -61.62
N PHE A 48 -54.90 22.02 -62.34
CA PHE A 48 -53.85 22.94 -62.80
C PHE A 48 -53.82 23.17 -64.32
N GLY A 49 -54.61 22.42 -65.10
CA GLY A 49 -54.53 22.39 -66.56
C GLY A 49 -53.35 21.58 -67.07
N LEU A 50 -53.25 21.46 -68.40
CA LEU A 50 -52.19 20.69 -69.07
C LEU A 50 -50.81 21.35 -68.96
N ARG A 51 -50.75 22.68 -68.82
CA ARG A 51 -49.50 23.44 -68.84
C ARG A 51 -48.95 23.63 -67.43
N SER A 52 -47.67 23.33 -67.21
CA SER A 52 -46.96 23.82 -66.02
C SER A 52 -46.31 25.15 -66.38
N GLY A 53 -46.49 26.18 -65.55
CA GLY A 53 -45.89 27.49 -65.79
C GLY A 53 -44.36 27.39 -65.84
N ASN A 54 -43.77 28.02 -66.85
CA ASN A 54 -42.32 28.20 -67.08
C ASN A 54 -41.58 27.13 -67.93
N GLY A 55 -42.15 26.72 -69.07
CA GLY A 55 -41.42 25.97 -70.10
C GLY A 55 -41.58 26.56 -71.51
N ALA A 56 -40.53 26.47 -72.34
CA ALA A 56 -40.59 26.83 -73.75
C ALA A 56 -41.79 26.12 -74.43
N ARG A 57 -42.53 26.87 -75.25
CA ARG A 57 -43.83 26.48 -75.84
C ARG A 57 -43.81 25.07 -76.47
N ALA A 58 -42.69 24.68 -77.08
CA ALA A 58 -42.51 23.37 -77.74
C ALA A 58 -42.55 22.16 -76.78
N ALA A 59 -41.90 22.22 -75.61
CA ALA A 59 -41.84 21.09 -74.65
C ALA A 59 -43.15 20.89 -73.87
N THR A 60 -44.02 21.90 -73.85
CA THR A 60 -45.33 21.85 -73.19
C THR A 60 -46.39 21.22 -74.10
N ILE A 61 -46.30 21.45 -75.41
CA ILE A 61 -47.19 20.86 -76.43
C ILE A 61 -46.95 19.35 -76.54
N GLU A 62 -45.69 18.90 -76.57
CA GLU A 62 -45.31 17.48 -76.64
C GLU A 62 -45.77 16.67 -75.40
N ARG A 63 -45.91 17.33 -74.25
CA ARG A 63 -46.44 16.73 -73.02
C ARG A 63 -47.96 16.64 -72.99
N ALA A 64 -48.67 17.56 -73.65
CA ALA A 64 -50.13 17.57 -73.73
C ALA A 64 -50.65 16.48 -74.68
N ASP A 65 -50.01 16.29 -75.83
CA ASP A 65 -50.41 15.28 -76.82
C ASP A 65 -50.29 13.84 -76.30
N ARG A 66 -49.40 13.60 -75.33
CA ARG A 66 -49.27 12.28 -74.67
C ARG A 66 -50.56 11.82 -73.99
N TRP A 67 -51.38 12.75 -73.52
CA TRP A 67 -52.62 12.45 -72.80
C TRP A 67 -53.86 12.47 -73.69
N ARG A 68 -53.70 12.63 -75.01
CA ARG A 68 -54.82 12.48 -75.93
C ARG A 68 -55.41 11.07 -75.83
N PRO A 69 -56.74 10.91 -75.89
CA PRO A 69 -57.38 9.61 -75.76
C PRO A 69 -56.90 8.66 -76.87
N TRP A 70 -56.39 7.48 -76.50
CA TRP A 70 -55.76 6.57 -77.46
C TRP A 70 -56.71 6.02 -78.53
N GLN A 71 -58.00 5.91 -78.23
CA GLN A 71 -59.03 5.46 -79.18
C GLN A 71 -59.73 6.61 -79.91
N GLY A 72 -59.23 7.85 -79.77
CA GLY A 72 -59.90 9.05 -80.25
C GLY A 72 -61.15 9.41 -79.42
N GLY A 73 -61.84 10.48 -79.79
CA GLY A 73 -63.01 11.01 -79.06
C GLY A 73 -62.71 12.30 -78.29
N ASN A 74 -63.66 12.74 -77.48
CA ASN A 74 -63.56 14.00 -76.73
C ASN A 74 -62.36 13.97 -75.78
N PHE A 75 -61.56 15.03 -75.81
CA PHE A 75 -60.45 15.23 -74.87
C PHE A 75 -60.87 16.24 -73.79
N GLY A 76 -61.40 15.72 -72.69
CA GLY A 76 -62.00 16.57 -71.66
C GLY A 76 -62.30 15.83 -70.38
N LEU A 77 -62.40 16.61 -69.29
CA LEU A 77 -62.73 16.10 -67.97
C LEU A 77 -63.43 17.18 -67.12
N ALA A 78 -64.18 16.74 -66.11
CA ALA A 78 -64.80 17.58 -65.12
C ALA A 78 -64.46 17.13 -63.70
N LEU A 79 -64.16 18.07 -62.80
CA LEU A 79 -63.96 17.82 -61.37
C LEU A 79 -65.00 18.55 -60.54
N GLU A 80 -65.57 17.87 -59.55
CA GLU A 80 -66.44 18.48 -58.55
C GLU A 80 -65.73 18.53 -57.19
N PHE A 81 -65.81 19.69 -56.53
CA PHE A 81 -65.20 19.94 -55.23
C PHE A 81 -66.24 20.49 -54.24
N ALA A 82 -66.12 20.09 -52.98
CA ALA A 82 -66.75 20.75 -51.86
C ALA A 82 -65.72 21.69 -51.17
N LEU A 83 -66.05 22.97 -51.05
CA LEU A 83 -65.27 23.95 -50.29
C LEU A 83 -65.67 23.94 -48.81
N ASP A 84 -64.81 24.55 -47.98
CA ASP A 84 -65.00 24.56 -46.53
C ASP A 84 -66.16 25.49 -46.09
N ASP A 85 -66.57 26.41 -46.97
CA ASP A 85 -67.75 27.26 -46.82
C ASP A 85 -69.07 26.60 -47.25
N GLY A 86 -69.02 25.34 -47.70
CA GLY A 86 -70.18 24.57 -48.16
C GLY A 86 -70.50 24.71 -49.65
N THR A 87 -69.79 25.58 -50.38
CA THR A 87 -69.97 25.75 -51.83
C THR A 87 -69.52 24.50 -52.58
N GLN A 88 -70.28 24.09 -53.60
CA GLN A 88 -69.91 23.01 -54.51
C GLN A 88 -69.53 23.57 -55.87
N LEU A 89 -68.30 23.33 -56.29
CA LEU A 89 -67.78 23.81 -57.57
C LEU A 89 -67.61 22.66 -58.55
N ARG A 90 -68.05 22.84 -59.78
CA ARG A 90 -67.79 21.96 -60.91
C ARG A 90 -66.89 22.67 -61.92
N VAL A 91 -65.79 22.03 -62.25
CA VAL A 91 -64.72 22.57 -63.10
C VAL A 91 -64.63 21.68 -64.32
N GLU A 92 -65.08 22.18 -65.45
CA GLU A 92 -65.06 21.49 -66.74
C GLU A 92 -63.90 22.02 -67.56
N ARG A 93 -63.08 21.11 -68.10
CA ARG A 93 -61.97 21.44 -68.98
C ARG A 93 -62.14 20.71 -70.31
N ASP A 94 -62.30 21.51 -71.36
CA ASP A 94 -62.09 21.05 -72.73
C ASP A 94 -60.61 21.22 -73.04
N LEU A 95 -59.92 20.10 -73.16
CA LEU A 95 -58.48 20.06 -73.34
C LEU A 95 -58.08 20.22 -74.82
N ASP A 96 -59.02 20.03 -75.75
CA ASP A 96 -58.81 20.31 -77.18
C ASP A 96 -58.98 21.80 -77.49
N ALA A 97 -60.03 22.43 -76.96
CA ALA A 97 -60.26 23.87 -77.09
C ALA A 97 -59.44 24.71 -76.09
N GLU A 98 -58.72 24.06 -75.16
CA GLU A 98 -58.02 24.67 -74.02
C GLU A 98 -58.92 25.61 -73.19
N THR A 99 -60.23 25.32 -73.11
CA THR A 99 -61.19 26.13 -72.35
C THR A 99 -61.44 25.55 -70.96
N THR A 100 -61.84 26.40 -70.03
CA THR A 100 -62.20 26.00 -68.67
C THR A 100 -63.43 26.75 -68.24
N ARG A 101 -64.44 26.02 -67.77
CA ARG A 101 -65.68 26.55 -67.21
C ARG A 101 -65.77 26.15 -65.75
N VAL A 102 -66.08 27.11 -64.88
CA VAL A 102 -66.31 26.86 -63.45
C VAL A 102 -67.73 27.23 -63.11
N THR A 103 -68.49 26.30 -62.55
CA THR A 103 -69.89 26.51 -62.17
C THR A 103 -70.10 26.14 -60.71
N ASP A 104 -71.03 26.83 -60.06
CA ASP A 104 -71.56 26.41 -58.77
C ASP A 104 -72.64 25.35 -59.00
N VAL A 105 -72.48 24.16 -58.40
CA VAL A 105 -73.40 23.02 -58.58
C VAL A 105 -74.75 23.28 -57.90
N GLY A 106 -74.78 24.02 -56.80
CA GLY A 106 -75.98 24.31 -56.04
C GLY A 106 -76.85 25.39 -56.67
N THR A 107 -76.22 26.40 -57.29
CA THR A 107 -76.94 27.55 -57.89
C THR A 107 -76.98 27.53 -59.42
N GLY A 108 -76.12 26.75 -60.07
CA GLY A 108 -75.95 26.73 -61.53
C GLY A 108 -75.25 27.98 -62.10
N ALA A 109 -74.75 28.88 -61.23
CA ALA A 109 -74.12 30.11 -61.66
C ALA A 109 -72.74 29.85 -62.28
N ASP A 110 -72.43 30.53 -63.39
CA ASP A 110 -71.09 30.54 -63.98
C ASP A 110 -70.17 31.45 -63.15
N LEU A 111 -69.12 30.86 -62.60
CA LEU A 111 -68.12 31.51 -61.75
C LEU A 111 -66.77 31.65 -62.45
N THR A 112 -66.68 31.34 -63.75
CA THR A 112 -65.42 31.31 -64.50
C THR A 112 -64.65 32.63 -64.40
N ASP A 113 -65.34 33.77 -64.46
CA ASP A 113 -64.71 35.11 -64.42
C ASP A 113 -64.22 35.53 -63.03
N ARG A 114 -64.54 34.77 -61.97
CA ARG A 114 -64.02 35.03 -60.62
C ARG A 114 -62.59 34.55 -60.42
N PHE A 115 -62.07 33.71 -61.33
CA PHE A 115 -60.74 33.15 -61.20
C PHE A 115 -59.74 33.88 -62.08
N GLU A 116 -58.57 34.19 -61.51
CA GLU A 116 -57.49 34.83 -62.24
C GLU A 116 -56.94 33.93 -63.35
N ARG A 117 -56.62 34.54 -64.49
CA ARG A 117 -55.98 33.91 -65.64
C ARG A 117 -54.49 34.24 -65.65
N ASP A 118 -53.67 33.27 -66.03
CA ASP A 118 -52.24 33.51 -66.23
C ASP A 118 -51.95 34.26 -67.55
N ALA A 119 -50.66 34.54 -67.81
CA ALA A 119 -50.20 35.20 -69.03
C ALA A 119 -50.52 34.43 -70.33
N SER A 120 -50.94 33.16 -70.23
CA SER A 120 -51.38 32.33 -71.36
C SER A 120 -52.91 32.25 -71.49
N GLY A 121 -53.66 32.92 -70.62
CA GLY A 121 -55.13 32.95 -70.61
C GLY A 121 -55.77 31.78 -69.85
N ALA A 122 -54.98 30.89 -69.26
CA ALA A 122 -55.44 29.70 -68.56
C ALA A 122 -55.79 30.00 -67.09
N ILE A 123 -56.88 29.40 -66.61
CA ILE A 123 -57.35 29.57 -65.23
C ILE A 123 -56.51 28.72 -64.27
N GLN A 124 -55.87 29.39 -63.30
CA GLN A 124 -54.96 28.79 -62.31
C GLN A 124 -55.72 28.32 -61.06
N LEU A 125 -56.67 27.41 -61.28
CA LEU A 125 -57.63 27.00 -60.25
C LEU A 125 -56.97 26.33 -59.04
N GLY A 126 -56.08 25.36 -59.27
CA GLY A 126 -55.37 24.66 -58.20
C GLY A 126 -54.53 25.60 -57.33
N ARG A 127 -53.91 26.63 -57.92
CA ARG A 127 -53.15 27.64 -57.16
C ARG A 127 -54.05 28.51 -56.29
N GLN A 128 -55.19 28.95 -56.82
CA GLN A 128 -56.12 29.80 -56.08
C GLN A 128 -56.88 29.04 -54.99
N LEU A 129 -57.22 27.78 -55.22
CA LEU A 129 -57.96 26.95 -54.26
C LEU A 129 -57.05 26.32 -53.19
N LEU A 130 -55.83 25.92 -53.53
CA LEU A 130 -54.93 25.19 -52.62
C LEU A 130 -53.74 26.04 -52.11
N GLY A 131 -53.51 27.22 -52.68
CA GLY A 131 -52.38 28.09 -52.32
C GLY A 131 -51.01 27.57 -52.77
N VAL A 132 -50.95 26.46 -53.51
CA VAL A 132 -49.71 25.80 -53.94
C VAL A 132 -49.60 25.72 -55.47
N SER A 133 -48.38 25.68 -56.00
CA SER A 133 -48.15 25.45 -57.44
C SER A 133 -48.40 23.98 -57.81
N ARG A 134 -48.56 23.71 -59.12
CA ARG A 134 -48.65 22.34 -59.65
C ARG A 134 -47.48 21.48 -59.18
N ASP A 135 -46.25 22.00 -59.28
CA ASP A 135 -45.04 21.26 -58.90
C ASP A 135 -45.02 20.91 -57.41
N ILE A 136 -45.44 21.83 -56.54
CA ILE A 136 -45.55 21.56 -55.09
C ILE A 136 -46.63 20.51 -54.84
N TYR A 137 -47.80 20.64 -55.48
CA TYR A 137 -48.90 19.69 -55.32
C TYR A 137 -48.50 18.27 -55.77
N THR A 138 -47.84 18.15 -56.92
CA THR A 138 -47.36 16.85 -57.41
C THR A 138 -46.34 16.25 -56.45
N ASN A 139 -45.37 17.02 -55.96
CA ASN A 139 -44.33 16.52 -55.07
C ASN A 139 -44.79 16.20 -53.64
N THR A 140 -45.94 16.74 -53.20
CA THR A 140 -46.39 16.61 -51.79
C THR A 140 -47.67 15.79 -51.63
N ALA A 141 -48.68 16.02 -52.48
CA ALA A 141 -49.97 15.34 -52.40
C ALA A 141 -50.05 14.11 -53.31
N CYS A 142 -49.19 14.01 -54.33
CA CYS A 142 -49.20 12.93 -55.32
C CYS A 142 -47.96 12.04 -55.18
N ILE A 143 -47.92 11.17 -54.18
CA ILE A 143 -46.78 10.27 -53.98
C ILE A 143 -46.82 9.12 -55.00
N SER A 144 -45.95 9.15 -56.02
CA SER A 144 -45.79 8.03 -56.95
C SER A 144 -44.76 6.99 -56.45
N ARG A 145 -44.84 5.76 -56.97
CA ARG A 145 -43.91 4.66 -56.63
C ARG A 145 -42.44 5.00 -56.93
N SER A 146 -42.19 5.92 -57.86
CA SER A 146 -40.84 6.38 -58.24
C SER A 146 -40.30 7.50 -57.35
N GLU A 147 -41.15 8.24 -56.63
CA GLU A 147 -40.75 9.31 -55.72
C GLU A 147 -40.48 8.82 -54.30
N VAL A 148 -41.10 7.69 -53.90
CA VAL A 148 -40.79 7.01 -52.63
C VAL A 148 -39.31 6.60 -52.55
N MET A 149 -38.66 6.28 -53.67
CA MET A 149 -37.21 6.00 -53.71
C MET A 149 -36.33 7.26 -53.73
N ARG A 150 -36.85 8.45 -54.07
CA ARG A 150 -36.08 9.71 -54.00
C ARG A 150 -36.12 10.36 -52.61
N LEU A 151 -37.06 9.93 -51.77
CA LEU A 151 -37.20 10.36 -50.37
C LEU A 151 -36.04 9.88 -49.46
N GLU A 152 -35.13 9.03 -49.96
CA GLU A 152 -33.91 8.63 -49.23
C GLU A 152 -32.81 9.70 -49.26
N ASP A 153 -32.89 10.71 -50.16
CA ASP A 153 -31.96 11.84 -50.16
C ASP A 153 -32.45 12.96 -49.23
N ALA A 154 -31.88 13.01 -48.02
CA ALA A 154 -32.16 14.01 -46.98
C ALA A 154 -32.03 15.49 -47.43
N GLY A 155 -31.36 15.76 -48.55
CA GLY A 155 -31.27 17.09 -49.16
C GLY A 155 -32.59 17.63 -49.69
N SER A 156 -33.40 16.77 -50.33
CA SER A 156 -34.68 17.17 -50.91
C SER A 156 -35.74 17.46 -49.84
N ILE A 157 -35.76 16.68 -48.77
CA ILE A 157 -36.64 16.87 -47.61
C ILE A 157 -36.32 18.20 -46.91
N LYS A 158 -35.04 18.56 -46.82
CA LYS A 158 -34.62 19.84 -46.22
C LYS A 158 -35.12 21.04 -47.04
N GLU A 159 -35.04 20.97 -48.36
CA GLU A 159 -35.55 22.02 -49.25
C GLU A 159 -37.08 22.13 -49.18
N VAL A 160 -37.77 20.98 -49.11
CA VAL A 160 -39.23 20.91 -48.95
C VAL A 160 -39.68 21.47 -47.59
N ILE A 161 -39.00 21.14 -46.49
CA ILE A 161 -39.29 21.67 -45.14
C ILE A 161 -39.03 23.17 -45.09
N VAL A 162 -37.96 23.66 -45.72
CA VAL A 162 -37.66 25.10 -45.81
C VAL A 162 -38.73 25.83 -46.61
N ALA A 163 -39.18 25.29 -47.74
CA ALA A 163 -40.26 25.88 -48.53
C ALA A 163 -41.62 25.90 -47.80
N LEU A 164 -41.93 24.85 -47.01
CA LEU A 164 -43.12 24.78 -46.15
C LEU A 164 -43.04 25.75 -44.96
N ALA A 165 -41.85 25.94 -44.38
CA ALA A 165 -41.64 26.89 -43.30
C ALA A 165 -41.72 28.35 -43.80
N ASP A 166 -41.20 28.63 -44.99
CA ASP A 166 -41.23 29.95 -45.61
C ASP A 166 -42.63 30.34 -46.11
N SER A 167 -43.46 29.37 -46.53
CA SER A 167 -44.84 29.63 -46.97
C SER A 167 -45.82 29.81 -45.81
N ALA A 168 -45.52 29.25 -44.62
CA ALA A 168 -46.43 29.30 -43.48
C ALA A 168 -46.40 30.63 -42.72
N HIS A 169 -45.25 31.30 -42.57
CA HIS A 169 -45.17 32.60 -41.88
C HIS A 169 -43.94 33.43 -42.34
N PRO A 170 -44.13 34.56 -43.06
CA PRO A 170 -43.02 35.38 -43.56
C PRO A 170 -42.13 36.01 -42.47
N ASP A 171 -42.56 36.02 -41.20
CA ASP A 171 -41.80 36.59 -40.08
C ASP A 171 -40.81 35.63 -39.39
N ARG A 172 -40.84 34.32 -39.70
CA ARG A 172 -39.99 33.30 -39.06
C ARG A 172 -39.19 32.46 -40.07
N THR A 173 -38.49 33.14 -40.96
CA THR A 173 -37.51 32.52 -41.86
C THR A 173 -36.38 31.84 -41.06
N ALA A 174 -36.05 30.60 -41.40
CA ALA A 174 -34.94 29.85 -40.77
C ALA A 174 -33.62 30.62 -40.79
N GLN A 175 -33.43 31.50 -41.79
CA GLN A 175 -32.29 32.39 -41.93
C GLN A 175 -32.14 33.37 -40.76
N ARG A 176 -33.24 33.98 -40.27
CA ARG A 176 -33.19 34.89 -39.11
C ARG A 176 -32.75 34.17 -37.84
N VAL A 177 -33.17 32.92 -37.66
CA VAL A 177 -32.74 32.09 -36.53
C VAL A 177 -31.25 31.77 -36.61
N LEU A 178 -30.75 31.38 -37.79
CA LEU A 178 -29.33 31.12 -38.02
C LEU A 178 -28.46 32.35 -37.81
N ASP A 179 -28.92 33.53 -38.25
CA ASP A 179 -28.18 34.77 -38.06
C ASP A 179 -28.14 35.19 -36.58
N ARG A 180 -29.25 35.01 -35.85
CA ARG A 180 -29.26 35.23 -34.39
C ARG A 180 -28.30 34.29 -33.66
N LEU A 181 -28.27 33.01 -34.01
CA LEU A 181 -27.33 32.04 -33.44
C LEU A 181 -25.87 32.39 -33.75
N ARG A 182 -25.59 32.91 -34.96
CA ARG A 182 -24.24 33.38 -35.33
C ARG A 182 -23.83 34.61 -34.50
N GLN A 183 -24.74 35.57 -34.29
CA GLN A 183 -24.49 36.75 -33.47
C GLN A 183 -24.23 36.38 -32.01
N GLU A 184 -25.07 35.52 -31.43
CA GLU A 184 -24.89 35.01 -30.06
C GLU A 184 -23.55 34.27 -29.88
N ARG A 185 -23.17 33.44 -30.85
CA ARG A 185 -21.86 32.76 -30.83
C ARG A 185 -20.71 33.76 -30.83
N VAL A 186 -20.75 34.75 -31.71
CA VAL A 186 -19.71 35.79 -31.79
C VAL A 186 -19.66 36.60 -30.50
N HIS A 187 -20.80 36.91 -29.89
CA HIS A 187 -20.84 37.69 -28.66
C HIS A 187 -20.33 36.90 -27.45
N ARG A 188 -20.77 35.64 -27.27
CA ARG A 188 -20.46 34.84 -26.08
C ARG A 188 -19.12 34.12 -26.14
N ILE A 189 -18.74 33.66 -27.33
CA ILE A 189 -17.55 32.82 -27.53
C ILE A 189 -16.48 33.59 -28.29
N GLY A 190 -16.87 34.45 -29.23
CA GLY A 190 -15.96 35.13 -30.14
C GLY A 190 -16.03 34.54 -31.55
N LYS A 191 -15.27 35.13 -32.49
CA LYS A 191 -15.18 34.59 -33.85
C LYS A 191 -14.33 33.32 -33.86
N PRO A 192 -14.65 32.33 -34.72
CA PRO A 192 -13.77 31.17 -34.92
C PRO A 192 -12.37 31.64 -35.33
N ARG A 193 -11.34 31.25 -34.57
CA ARG A 193 -9.94 31.72 -34.74
C ARG A 193 -9.75 33.24 -34.68
N GLY A 194 -10.70 33.95 -34.04
CA GLY A 194 -10.55 35.38 -33.81
C GLY A 194 -9.46 35.67 -32.79
N ARG A 195 -8.67 36.73 -33.01
CA ARG A 195 -7.67 37.26 -32.05
C ARG A 195 -8.28 38.17 -30.99
N SER A 196 -9.59 38.06 -30.76
CA SER A 196 -10.35 38.93 -29.87
C SER A 196 -11.69 38.28 -29.55
N GLY A 197 -12.13 38.43 -28.31
CA GLY A 197 -13.39 37.91 -27.79
C GLY A 197 -13.18 36.99 -26.58
N PRO A 198 -14.26 36.59 -25.89
CA PRO A 198 -14.17 35.95 -24.58
C PRO A 198 -13.33 34.66 -24.55
N LEU A 199 -13.41 33.81 -25.58
CA LEU A 199 -12.61 32.60 -25.64
C LEU A 199 -11.11 32.90 -25.80
N HIS A 200 -10.76 33.85 -26.67
CA HIS A 200 -9.36 34.25 -26.88
C HIS A 200 -8.77 34.82 -25.59
N ASP A 201 -9.51 35.69 -24.90
CA ASP A 201 -9.05 36.29 -23.64
C ASP A 201 -8.86 35.24 -22.54
N LEU A 202 -9.73 34.22 -22.48
CA LEU A 202 -9.58 33.08 -21.57
C LEU A 202 -8.39 32.20 -21.93
N GLU A 203 -8.17 31.91 -23.22
CA GLU A 203 -7.00 31.15 -23.70
C GLU A 203 -5.69 31.89 -23.38
N SER A 204 -5.63 33.20 -23.63
CA SER A 204 -4.48 34.04 -23.27
C SER A 204 -4.25 34.04 -21.77
N ARG A 205 -5.31 34.19 -20.97
CA ARG A 205 -5.20 34.17 -19.50
C ARG A 205 -4.76 32.81 -18.98
N LEU A 206 -5.21 31.72 -19.59
CA LEU A 206 -4.74 30.36 -19.27
C LEU A 206 -3.25 30.22 -19.56
N ALA A 207 -2.80 30.62 -20.74
CA ALA A 207 -1.39 30.57 -21.12
C ALA A 207 -0.51 31.42 -20.18
N ASP A 208 -1.00 32.58 -19.75
CA ASP A 208 -0.32 33.44 -18.76
C ASP A 208 -0.22 32.76 -17.39
N LEU A 209 -1.31 32.17 -16.92
CA LEU A 209 -1.34 31.43 -15.66
C LEU A 209 -0.43 30.20 -15.69
N GLU A 210 -0.40 29.46 -16.80
CA GLU A 210 0.51 28.33 -17.00
C GLU A 210 1.97 28.76 -16.96
N ARG A 211 2.32 29.89 -17.61
CA ARG A 211 3.67 30.47 -17.53
C ARG A 211 4.04 30.88 -16.11
N GLN A 212 3.13 31.56 -15.40
CA GLN A 212 3.34 31.96 -14.01
C GLN A 212 3.52 30.75 -13.09
N LEU A 213 2.71 29.70 -13.29
CA LEU A 213 2.80 28.46 -12.53
C LEU A 213 4.13 27.73 -12.78
N ALA A 214 4.58 27.67 -14.04
CA ALA A 214 5.87 27.09 -14.38
C ALA A 214 7.02 27.86 -13.73
N ALA A 215 7.02 29.19 -13.80
CA ALA A 215 8.01 30.03 -13.15
C ALA A 215 8.01 29.87 -11.62
N ALA A 216 6.82 29.82 -10.99
CA ALA A 216 6.69 29.60 -9.56
C ALA A 216 7.22 28.22 -9.11
N ARG A 217 6.96 27.18 -9.91
CA ARG A 217 7.50 25.83 -9.65
C ARG A 217 9.02 25.81 -9.75
N GLN A 218 9.59 26.45 -10.76
CA GLN A 218 11.05 26.55 -10.92
C GLN A 218 11.69 27.34 -9.77
N ALA A 219 11.10 28.48 -9.38
CA ALA A 219 11.55 29.25 -8.24
C ALA A 219 11.52 28.40 -6.95
N ARG A 220 10.44 27.64 -6.72
CA ARG A 220 10.35 26.76 -5.56
C ARG A 220 11.41 25.66 -5.56
N ALA A 221 11.63 24.99 -6.69
CA ALA A 221 12.68 23.98 -6.82
C ALA A 221 14.07 24.57 -6.49
N SER A 222 14.36 25.79 -6.93
CA SER A 222 15.63 26.47 -6.60
C SER A 222 15.76 26.80 -5.10
N VAL A 223 14.66 27.14 -4.43
CA VAL A 223 14.64 27.38 -2.99
C VAL A 223 14.87 26.08 -2.22
N ASP A 224 14.25 24.98 -2.65
CA ASP A 224 14.43 23.67 -2.04
C ASP A 224 15.88 23.18 -2.19
N GLU A 225 16.50 23.37 -3.36
CA GLU A 225 17.93 23.09 -3.56
C GLU A 225 18.84 23.93 -2.66
N LEU A 226 18.55 25.22 -2.50
CA LEU A 226 19.31 26.11 -1.61
C LEU A 226 19.14 25.71 -0.14
N ALA A 227 17.95 25.28 0.27
CA ALA A 227 17.69 24.78 1.61
C ALA A 227 18.51 23.52 1.91
N GLN A 228 18.54 22.57 0.96
CA GLN A 228 19.35 21.36 1.09
C GLN A 228 20.85 21.68 1.16
N LYS A 229 21.35 22.59 0.31
CA LYS A 229 22.74 23.06 0.37
C LYS A 229 23.05 23.69 1.73
N ARG A 230 22.17 24.54 2.25
CA ARG A 230 22.35 25.17 3.57
C ARG A 230 22.40 24.15 4.70
N GLU A 231 21.57 23.11 4.66
CA GLU A 231 21.60 22.02 5.63
C GLU A 231 22.92 21.25 5.56
N THR A 232 23.39 20.90 4.36
CA THR A 232 24.69 20.22 4.20
C THR A 232 25.86 21.07 4.71
N VAL A 233 25.85 22.38 4.45
CA VAL A 233 26.87 23.30 4.97
C VAL A 233 26.79 23.38 6.50
N GLY A 234 25.58 23.45 7.07
CA GLY A 234 25.40 23.44 8.53
C GLY A 234 25.98 22.19 9.19
N ALA A 235 25.69 21.01 8.63
CA ALA A 235 26.23 19.74 9.12
C ALA A 235 27.77 19.69 9.01
N LEU A 236 28.34 20.19 7.92
CA LEU A 236 29.80 20.28 7.76
C LEU A 236 30.43 21.23 8.78
N THR A 237 29.84 22.41 9.01
CA THR A 237 30.38 23.35 10.00
C THR A 237 30.29 22.82 11.43
N GLU A 238 29.23 22.08 11.77
CA GLU A 238 29.13 21.41 13.08
C GLU A 238 30.19 20.33 13.24
N ALA A 239 30.44 19.55 12.19
CA ALA A 239 31.49 18.53 12.19
C ALA A 239 32.90 19.17 12.32
N GLU A 240 33.18 20.23 11.58
CA GLU A 240 34.43 20.98 11.69
C GLU A 240 34.62 21.59 13.08
N LEU A 241 33.57 22.16 13.67
CA LEU A 241 33.62 22.69 15.03
C LEU A 241 33.92 21.59 16.06
N GLY A 242 33.32 20.40 15.90
CA GLY A 242 33.62 19.24 16.72
C GLY A 242 35.08 18.79 16.61
N ILE A 243 35.65 18.80 15.40
CA ILE A 243 37.08 18.49 15.19
C ILE A 243 37.96 19.52 15.90
N VAL A 244 37.68 20.82 15.76
CA VAL A 244 38.48 21.87 16.44
C VAL A 244 38.42 21.69 17.96
N GLN A 245 37.24 21.46 18.53
CA GLN A 245 37.09 21.24 19.97
C GLN A 245 37.86 20.02 20.49
N THR A 246 37.85 18.91 19.74
CA THR A 246 38.62 17.71 20.12
C THR A 246 40.14 17.93 20.02
N LEU A 247 40.59 18.66 19.00
CA LEU A 247 42.01 19.02 18.86
C LEU A 247 42.47 19.96 19.97
N ASP A 248 41.68 20.99 20.31
CA ASP A 248 41.98 21.89 21.42
C ASP A 248 42.06 21.14 22.75
N ALA A 249 41.12 20.23 23.00
CA ALA A 249 41.15 19.37 24.18
C ALA A 249 42.40 18.47 24.21
N ALA A 250 42.80 17.90 23.08
CA ALA A 250 44.00 17.07 22.97
C ALA A 250 45.29 17.88 23.23
N VAL A 251 45.38 19.10 22.68
CA VAL A 251 46.53 19.99 22.91
C VAL A 251 46.61 20.40 24.39
N LEU A 252 45.49 20.76 25.00
CA LEU A 252 45.43 21.08 26.43
C LEU A 252 45.81 19.87 27.30
N GLY A 253 45.33 18.68 26.96
CA GLY A 253 45.69 17.43 27.63
C GLY A 253 47.20 17.17 27.58
N SER A 254 47.80 17.25 26.39
CA SER A 254 49.24 17.07 26.21
C SER A 254 50.07 18.09 26.99
N ARG A 255 49.69 19.37 26.99
CA ARG A 255 50.36 20.42 27.79
C ARG A 255 50.28 20.14 29.28
N LEU A 256 49.15 19.61 29.74
CA LEU A 256 48.94 19.29 31.15
C LEU A 256 49.78 18.09 31.58
N GLU A 257 49.88 17.04 30.75
CA GLU A 257 50.78 15.91 30.97
C GLU A 257 52.24 16.34 31.01
N GLU A 258 52.67 17.21 30.08
CA GLU A 258 54.03 17.73 30.08
C GLU A 258 54.32 18.53 31.36
N ALA A 259 53.38 19.38 31.80
CA ALA A 259 53.50 20.11 33.05
C ALA A 259 53.56 19.18 34.28
N ARG A 260 52.76 18.10 34.30
CA ARG A 260 52.81 17.06 35.35
C ARG A 260 54.18 16.38 35.39
N HIS A 261 54.69 15.92 34.25
CA HIS A 261 56.01 15.31 34.19
C HIS A 261 57.13 16.25 34.64
N ARG A 262 57.04 17.55 34.32
CA ARG A 262 57.99 18.55 34.83
C ARG A 262 57.89 18.70 36.34
N LEU A 263 56.68 18.69 36.90
CA LEU A 263 56.45 18.76 38.34
C LEU A 263 56.99 17.52 39.06
N ASP A 264 56.70 16.33 38.56
CA ASP A 264 57.20 15.07 39.14
C ASP A 264 58.73 15.03 39.15
N ARG A 265 59.36 15.49 38.05
CA ARG A 265 60.82 15.61 37.98
C ARG A 265 61.37 16.63 38.99
N ALA A 266 60.71 17.77 39.15
CA ALA A 266 61.11 18.77 40.13
C ALA A 266 61.02 18.21 41.57
N GLN A 267 59.93 17.50 41.90
CA GLN A 267 59.73 16.85 43.18
C GLN A 267 60.78 15.76 43.45
N ALA A 268 61.11 14.93 42.46
CA ALA A 268 62.15 13.92 42.59
C ALA A 268 63.53 14.55 42.85
N VAL A 269 63.85 15.66 42.18
CA VAL A 269 65.09 16.41 42.43
C VAL A 269 65.09 17.02 43.83
N GLU A 270 63.98 17.61 44.28
CA GLU A 270 63.86 18.14 45.65
C GLU A 270 64.04 17.05 46.71
N GLN A 271 63.46 15.87 46.50
CA GLN A 271 63.66 14.72 47.39
C GLN A 271 65.12 14.29 47.43
N ALA A 272 65.78 14.16 46.27
CA ALA A 272 67.20 13.81 46.21
C ALA A 272 68.10 14.85 46.90
N ILE A 273 67.80 16.15 46.74
CA ILE A 273 68.51 17.23 47.44
C ILE A 273 68.30 17.10 48.96
N ASN A 274 67.09 16.81 49.42
CA ASN A 274 66.80 16.64 50.85
C ASN A 274 67.49 15.42 51.44
N GLU A 275 67.52 14.29 50.72
CA GLU A 275 68.28 13.10 51.12
C GLU A 275 69.77 13.41 51.25
N GLU A 276 70.36 14.09 50.26
CA GLU A 276 71.78 14.42 50.28
C GLU A 276 72.11 15.42 51.40
N ARG A 277 71.23 16.41 51.65
CA ARG A 277 71.35 17.30 52.81
C ARG A 277 71.30 16.52 54.13
N SER A 278 70.37 15.57 54.28
CA SER A 278 70.31 14.71 55.47
C SER A 278 71.59 13.89 55.65
N ARG A 279 72.16 13.33 54.57
CA ARG A 279 73.46 12.62 54.62
C ARG A 279 74.59 13.56 55.04
N GLN A 280 74.61 14.79 54.52
CA GLN A 280 75.59 15.80 54.93
C GLN A 280 75.46 16.12 56.43
N ASP A 281 74.23 16.29 56.93
CA ASP A 281 73.97 16.56 58.35
C ASP A 281 74.44 15.38 59.23
N GLU A 282 74.15 14.13 58.85
CA GLU A 282 74.63 12.93 59.56
C GLU A 282 76.17 12.82 59.59
N HIS A 283 76.83 13.25 58.52
CA HIS A 283 78.29 13.27 58.42
C HIS A 283 78.93 14.50 59.06
N THR A 284 78.18 15.56 59.33
CA THR A 284 78.69 16.81 59.92
C THR A 284 79.39 16.56 61.26
N ARG A 285 78.89 15.61 62.07
CA ARG A 285 79.55 15.20 63.33
C ARG A 285 80.95 14.59 63.15
N PHE A 286 81.26 14.10 61.96
CA PHE A 286 82.54 13.49 61.62
C PHE A 286 83.46 14.43 60.84
N ALA A 287 83.04 15.67 60.55
CA ALA A 287 83.83 16.62 59.77
C ALA A 287 85.23 16.91 60.35
N MET A 288 85.40 16.74 61.67
CA MET A 288 86.66 16.93 62.39
C MET A 288 87.39 15.62 62.74
N PHE A 289 86.96 14.48 62.20
CA PHE A 289 87.56 13.18 62.55
C PHE A 289 88.99 13.05 62.00
N PRO A 290 89.98 12.61 62.80
CA PRO A 290 91.38 12.46 62.36
C PRO A 290 91.54 11.34 61.32
N LEU A 291 92.00 11.69 60.11
CA LEU A 291 92.17 10.76 58.97
C LEU A 291 93.28 9.72 59.20
N ASP A 292 94.24 9.98 60.07
CA ASP A 292 95.33 9.08 60.44
C ASP A 292 94.85 7.80 61.15
N ARG A 293 93.63 7.80 61.72
CA ARG A 293 93.02 6.63 62.37
C ARG A 293 92.17 5.76 61.45
N GLN A 294 92.22 5.98 60.13
CA GLN A 294 91.42 5.25 59.17
C GLN A 294 91.70 3.74 59.17
N SER A 295 92.96 3.33 59.33
CA SER A 295 93.36 1.91 59.38
C SER A 295 92.73 1.19 60.58
N GLU A 296 92.79 1.79 61.78
CA GLU A 296 92.21 1.24 63.01
C GLU A 296 90.69 1.04 62.87
N VAL A 297 89.99 1.99 62.24
CA VAL A 297 88.54 1.88 62.00
C VAL A 297 88.22 0.76 61.01
N GLN A 298 89.04 0.55 59.97
CA GLN A 298 88.84 -0.55 59.01
C GLN A 298 89.06 -1.93 59.63
N GLU A 299 90.06 -2.07 60.50
CA GLU A 299 90.31 -3.30 61.25
C GLU A 299 89.13 -3.62 62.17
N LEU A 300 88.67 -2.64 62.97
CA LEU A 300 87.51 -2.79 63.84
C LEU A 300 86.24 -3.15 63.05
N ARG A 301 86.03 -2.56 61.87
CA ARG A 301 84.88 -2.88 61.00
C ARG A 301 84.94 -4.31 60.49
N SER A 302 86.12 -4.80 60.16
CA SER A 302 86.33 -6.17 59.68
C SER A 302 86.08 -7.19 60.80
N HIS A 303 86.56 -6.91 62.02
CA HIS A 303 86.25 -7.71 63.21
C HIS A 303 84.75 -7.71 63.54
N LEU A 304 84.09 -6.55 63.49
CA LEU A 304 82.64 -6.44 63.71
C LEU A 304 81.85 -7.25 62.68
N ARG A 305 82.27 -7.23 61.42
CA ARG A 305 81.63 -8.02 60.36
C ARG A 305 81.79 -9.53 60.61
N ALA A 306 83.01 -9.98 60.87
CA ALA A 306 83.28 -11.39 61.13
C ALA A 306 82.50 -11.90 62.36
N THR A 307 82.40 -11.09 63.42
CA THR A 307 81.63 -11.44 64.62
C THR A 307 80.12 -11.50 64.36
N ARG A 308 79.57 -10.60 63.52
CA ARG A 308 78.15 -10.67 63.11
C ARG A 308 77.85 -11.89 62.23
N GLU A 309 78.70 -12.17 61.26
CA GLU A 309 78.54 -13.35 60.40
C GLU A 309 78.59 -14.65 61.23
N ALA A 310 79.51 -14.72 62.20
CA ALA A 310 79.55 -15.83 63.16
C ALA A 310 78.28 -15.91 64.02
N GLN A 311 77.78 -14.77 64.52
CA GLN A 311 76.53 -14.72 65.29
C GLN A 311 75.34 -15.24 64.47
N GLU A 312 75.18 -14.79 63.23
CA GLU A 312 74.11 -15.26 62.33
C GLU A 312 74.24 -16.75 62.00
N GLU A 313 75.47 -17.27 61.89
CA GLU A 313 75.71 -18.71 61.71
C GLU A 313 75.30 -19.49 62.96
N PHE A 314 75.64 -19.01 64.16
CA PHE A 314 75.22 -19.63 65.41
C PHE A 314 73.70 -19.61 65.57
N GLU A 315 73.04 -18.50 65.23
CA GLU A 315 71.57 -18.39 65.28
C GLU A 315 70.91 -19.36 64.29
N ARG A 316 71.43 -19.47 63.06
CA ARG A 316 70.97 -20.47 62.07
C ARG A 316 71.14 -21.90 62.58
N ARG A 317 72.33 -22.24 63.09
CA ARG A 317 72.61 -23.57 63.64
C ARG A 317 71.71 -23.89 64.84
N ALA A 318 71.45 -22.91 65.70
CA ALA A 318 70.53 -23.07 66.83
C ALA A 318 69.10 -23.32 66.34
N ALA A 319 68.65 -22.60 65.31
CA ALA A 319 67.33 -22.80 64.70
C ALA A 319 67.18 -24.16 64.02
N ASP A 320 68.23 -24.66 63.34
CA ASP A 320 68.23 -25.98 62.69
C ASP A 320 68.15 -27.14 63.70
N VAL A 321 68.77 -26.98 64.87
CA VAL A 321 68.81 -28.01 65.93
C VAL A 321 67.58 -27.93 66.85
N ALA A 322 66.95 -26.78 66.98
CA ALA A 322 65.75 -26.58 67.79
C ALA A 322 64.61 -27.61 67.54
N PRO A 323 64.20 -27.93 66.29
CA PRO A 323 63.14 -28.92 66.05
C PRO A 323 63.56 -30.34 66.45
N GLN A 324 64.84 -30.69 66.29
CA GLN A 324 65.35 -32.00 66.72
C GLN A 324 65.31 -32.13 68.24
N VAL A 325 65.68 -31.06 68.96
CA VAL A 325 65.58 -31.03 70.43
C VAL A 325 64.11 -31.15 70.86
N GLN A 326 63.20 -30.39 70.25
CA GLN A 326 61.77 -30.48 70.56
C GLN A 326 61.19 -31.86 70.27
N GLN A 327 61.61 -32.52 69.18
CA GLN A 327 61.18 -33.88 68.86
C GLN A 327 61.68 -34.88 69.90
N LEU A 328 62.96 -34.82 70.26
CA LEU A 328 63.55 -35.69 71.28
C LEU A 328 62.92 -35.47 72.67
N GLU A 329 62.58 -34.22 73.01
CA GLU A 329 61.85 -33.90 74.24
C GLU A 329 60.43 -34.47 74.23
N ALA A 330 59.73 -34.41 73.09
CA ALA A 330 58.40 -34.99 72.93
C ALA A 330 58.42 -36.53 72.97
N GLU A 331 59.40 -37.17 72.33
CA GLU A 331 59.62 -38.62 72.39
C GLU A 331 59.93 -39.06 73.82
N ARG A 332 60.82 -38.34 74.53
CA ARG A 332 61.08 -38.60 75.95
C ARG A 332 59.82 -38.47 76.79
N ALA A 333 59.03 -37.42 76.61
CA ALA A 333 57.78 -37.23 77.36
C ALA A 333 56.76 -38.36 77.10
N LYS A 334 56.69 -38.86 75.86
CA LYS A 334 55.86 -40.02 75.51
C LYS A 334 56.34 -41.29 76.20
N LEU A 335 57.65 -41.56 76.18
CA LEU A 335 58.24 -42.70 76.87
C LEU A 335 58.05 -42.63 78.39
N ASP A 336 58.18 -41.44 78.99
CA ASP A 336 57.91 -41.22 80.41
C ASP A 336 56.42 -41.49 80.74
N ALA A 337 55.48 -41.07 79.89
CA ALA A 337 54.06 -41.37 80.07
C ALA A 337 53.73 -42.86 79.90
N GLU A 338 54.36 -43.53 78.93
CA GLU A 338 54.24 -44.99 78.76
C GLU A 338 54.80 -45.73 79.98
N ALA A 339 55.97 -45.34 80.48
CA ALA A 339 56.59 -45.90 81.69
C ALA A 339 55.69 -45.74 82.92
N GLN A 340 55.14 -44.55 83.15
CA GLN A 340 54.14 -44.32 84.21
C GLN A 340 52.89 -45.19 84.01
N GLY A 341 52.41 -45.35 82.78
CA GLY A 341 51.30 -46.25 82.46
C GLY A 341 51.58 -47.72 82.73
N PHE A 342 52.83 -48.17 82.60
CA PHE A 342 53.28 -49.51 83.00
C PHE A 342 53.41 -49.63 84.53
N GLU A 343 53.97 -48.65 85.21
CA GLU A 343 54.03 -48.63 86.69
C GLU A 343 52.64 -48.65 87.32
N THR A 344 51.69 -47.91 86.75
CA THR A 344 50.31 -47.87 87.25
C THR A 344 49.58 -49.21 87.04
N ARG A 345 49.86 -49.92 85.94
CA ARG A 345 49.38 -51.30 85.70
C ARG A 345 50.05 -52.34 86.59
N ALA A 346 51.30 -52.11 86.99
CA ALA A 346 52.01 -53.00 87.91
C ALA A 346 51.57 -52.82 89.39
N ARG A 347 50.95 -51.69 89.75
CA ARG A 347 50.38 -51.47 91.09
C ARG A 347 49.21 -52.42 91.35
N GLY A 348 49.50 -53.49 92.08
CA GLY A 348 48.55 -54.56 92.43
C GLY A 348 49.06 -55.97 92.12
N ILE A 349 50.18 -56.10 91.39
CA ILE A 349 50.89 -57.36 91.21
C ILE A 349 51.98 -57.43 92.28
N ASP A 350 51.72 -58.16 93.35
CA ASP A 350 52.73 -58.43 94.39
C ASP A 350 53.68 -59.55 93.92
N ALA A 351 54.91 -59.60 94.44
CA ALA A 351 55.91 -60.60 94.04
C ALA A 351 55.44 -62.06 94.29
N ALA A 352 54.49 -62.25 95.22
CA ALA A 352 53.82 -63.51 95.50
C ALA A 352 52.75 -63.91 94.45
N ALA A 353 52.24 -62.97 93.64
CA ALA A 353 51.28 -63.25 92.56
C ALA A 353 51.99 -63.73 91.28
N LEU A 354 53.21 -63.24 91.01
CA LEU A 354 54.05 -63.66 89.88
C LEU A 354 54.52 -65.11 89.98
N THR A 355 54.61 -65.69 91.18
CA THR A 355 54.98 -67.11 91.38
C THR A 355 53.86 -68.08 91.04
N GLN A 356 52.60 -67.64 90.95
CA GLN A 356 51.47 -68.45 90.51
C GLN A 356 51.11 -68.27 89.02
N GLU A 357 51.80 -67.36 88.31
CA GLU A 357 51.60 -67.10 86.88
C GLU A 357 51.75 -68.34 85.98
N PRO A 358 52.70 -69.28 86.22
CA PRO A 358 52.78 -70.50 85.43
C PRO A 358 51.56 -71.40 85.63
N ALA A 359 51.07 -71.53 86.87
CA ALA A 359 49.92 -72.38 87.21
C ALA A 359 48.60 -71.81 86.67
N VAL A 360 48.43 -70.49 86.68
CA VAL A 360 47.26 -69.81 86.09
C VAL A 360 47.29 -69.91 84.56
N ARG A 361 48.47 -69.78 83.94
CA ARG A 361 48.64 -69.98 82.49
C ARG A 361 48.38 -71.43 82.08
N GLU A 362 48.75 -72.41 82.92
CA GLU A 362 48.50 -73.85 82.70
C GLU A 362 47.02 -74.23 82.95
N MET A 363 46.33 -73.59 83.90
CA MET A 363 44.88 -73.75 84.10
C MET A 363 44.06 -73.11 82.97
N LEU A 364 44.48 -71.96 82.45
CA LEU A 364 43.84 -71.31 81.30
C LEU A 364 44.08 -72.08 79.99
N SER A 365 45.26 -72.71 79.83
CA SER A 365 45.51 -73.63 78.71
C SER A 365 44.71 -74.93 78.86
N ALA A 366 44.53 -75.47 80.08
CA ALA A 366 43.65 -76.61 80.34
C ALA A 366 42.16 -76.30 80.10
N LEU A 367 41.71 -75.07 80.37
CA LEU A 367 40.35 -74.57 80.06
C LEU A 367 40.08 -74.43 78.55
N THR A 368 41.12 -74.23 77.75
CA THR A 368 41.00 -74.11 76.28
C THR A 368 41.21 -75.44 75.55
N VAL A 369 41.72 -76.47 76.23
CA VAL A 369 41.93 -77.83 75.68
C VAL A 369 40.84 -78.83 76.10
N GLY A 370 39.96 -78.48 77.03
CA GLY A 370 38.88 -79.36 77.54
C GLY A 370 37.61 -79.47 76.69
N ASP A 371 37.56 -78.88 75.49
CA ASP A 371 36.34 -78.80 74.64
C ASP A 371 36.28 -79.84 73.50
N ALA A 372 37.07 -80.91 73.58
CA ALA A 372 36.99 -82.04 72.64
C ALA A 372 37.17 -83.41 73.33
N GLN A 373 36.04 -84.06 73.60
CA GLN A 373 35.83 -85.52 73.78
C GLN A 373 36.00 -86.16 75.18
N ALA A 374 34.87 -86.75 75.63
CA ALA A 374 34.63 -87.84 76.60
C ALA A 374 34.12 -87.48 78.04
N PRO A 375 33.05 -88.14 78.54
CA PRO A 375 32.16 -87.61 79.57
C PRO A 375 32.46 -88.06 81.02
N GLU A 376 33.65 -87.76 81.54
CA GLU A 376 33.95 -87.90 82.99
C GLU A 376 34.53 -86.61 83.64
N SER A 377 34.71 -85.54 82.87
CA SER A 377 35.36 -84.28 83.29
C SER A 377 34.41 -83.20 83.82
N HIS A 378 33.09 -83.44 83.83
CA HIS A 378 32.10 -82.39 84.07
C HIS A 378 32.05 -81.87 85.53
N LEU A 379 32.48 -82.67 86.52
CA LEU A 379 32.54 -82.21 87.91
C LEU A 379 33.77 -81.32 88.20
N ARG A 380 34.90 -81.54 87.49
CA ARG A 380 36.15 -80.79 87.69
C ARG A 380 36.14 -79.43 86.99
N ALA A 381 35.48 -79.32 85.84
CA ALA A 381 35.35 -78.05 85.13
C ALA A 381 34.46 -77.04 85.89
N GLN A 382 33.41 -77.51 86.58
CA GLN A 382 32.55 -76.64 87.39
C GLN A 382 33.25 -76.13 88.66
N THR A 383 34.00 -76.98 89.38
CA THR A 383 34.76 -76.52 90.55
C THR A 383 35.88 -75.56 90.18
N ALA A 384 36.60 -75.82 89.08
CA ALA A 384 37.62 -74.91 88.58
C ALA A 384 37.05 -73.55 88.14
N ALA A 385 35.88 -73.52 87.51
CA ALA A 385 35.21 -72.27 87.13
C ALA A 385 34.72 -71.47 88.36
N GLU A 386 34.22 -72.13 89.41
CA GLU A 386 33.81 -71.44 90.65
C GLU A 386 34.99 -70.94 91.49
N GLU A 387 36.11 -71.67 91.52
CA GLU A 387 37.36 -71.18 92.14
C GLU A 387 37.98 -70.03 91.35
N ALA A 388 38.04 -70.11 90.01
CA ALA A 388 38.50 -69.02 89.18
C ALA A 388 37.64 -67.75 89.37
N ARG A 389 36.33 -67.90 89.52
CA ARG A 389 35.43 -66.79 89.83
C ARG A 389 35.66 -66.19 91.23
N ARG A 390 35.88 -67.02 92.27
CA ARG A 390 36.23 -66.51 93.62
C ARG A 390 37.58 -65.78 93.63
N ILE A 391 38.54 -66.21 92.84
CA ILE A 391 39.84 -65.55 92.72
C ILE A 391 39.67 -64.22 91.95
N ALA A 392 38.85 -64.19 90.89
CA ALA A 392 38.49 -62.96 90.18
C ALA A 392 37.81 -61.93 91.08
N GLU A 393 36.89 -62.37 91.95
CA GLU A 393 36.20 -61.49 92.91
C GLU A 393 37.12 -60.96 94.01
N ARG A 394 38.19 -61.69 94.37
CA ARG A 394 39.21 -61.22 95.33
C ARG A 394 40.28 -60.34 94.69
N HIS A 395 40.55 -60.52 93.41
CA HIS A 395 41.59 -59.81 92.67
C HIS A 395 41.08 -59.37 91.29
N PRO A 396 40.25 -58.31 91.24
CA PRO A 396 39.60 -57.87 90.00
C PRO A 396 40.57 -57.42 88.89
N GLY A 397 41.85 -57.19 89.21
CA GLY A 397 42.88 -56.80 88.24
C GLY A 397 43.48 -57.96 87.42
N LEU A 398 43.18 -59.22 87.75
CA LEU A 398 43.80 -60.39 87.09
C LEU A 398 43.01 -60.94 85.89
N ILE A 399 41.78 -60.51 85.66
CA ILE A 399 40.96 -60.96 84.53
C ILE A 399 40.54 -59.75 83.69
N GLY A 400 41.04 -59.68 82.45
CA GLY A 400 40.72 -58.60 81.51
C GLY A 400 39.22 -58.50 81.24
N GLN A 401 38.71 -57.26 81.13
CA GLN A 401 37.27 -56.91 81.11
C GLN A 401 36.45 -57.42 79.90
N ASN A 402 36.91 -58.39 79.11
CA ASN A 402 36.28 -58.84 77.86
C ASN A 402 35.80 -60.31 77.83
N LEU A 403 35.50 -60.95 78.98
CA LEU A 403 34.93 -62.31 79.00
C LEU A 403 33.43 -62.32 79.33
N ASP A 404 32.59 -62.58 78.31
CA ASP A 404 31.14 -62.84 78.45
C ASP A 404 30.88 -64.29 78.88
N TRP A 405 30.21 -64.48 80.03
CA TRP A 405 29.88 -65.81 80.58
C TRP A 405 28.43 -66.22 80.19
N PRO A 406 28.18 -67.40 79.60
CA PRO A 406 26.83 -67.80 79.19
C PRO A 406 25.88 -68.02 80.38
N ALA A 407 24.72 -67.35 80.37
CA ALA A 407 23.71 -67.43 81.43
C ALA A 407 22.94 -68.77 81.45
N ARG A 408 22.72 -69.31 82.66
CA ARG A 408 21.98 -70.55 82.96
C ARG A 408 20.51 -70.49 82.47
N ARG A 409 20.10 -71.37 81.55
CA ARG A 409 18.68 -71.78 81.40
C ARG A 409 18.35 -72.84 82.44
N ARG A 410 17.48 -72.53 83.41
CA ARG A 410 16.84 -73.55 84.25
C ARG A 410 15.72 -74.21 83.44
N VAL A 411 15.87 -75.49 83.13
CA VAL A 411 14.77 -76.39 82.77
C VAL A 411 14.05 -76.74 84.08
N HIS A 412 12.78 -76.36 84.22
CA HIS A 412 11.90 -76.95 85.23
C HIS A 412 11.48 -78.34 84.74
N ALA A 413 11.63 -79.34 85.60
CA ALA A 413 11.11 -80.67 85.39
C ALA A 413 9.57 -80.69 85.44
N ALA A 414 8.97 -81.26 84.40
CA ALA A 414 7.88 -82.23 84.48
C ALA A 414 8.24 -83.37 83.52
#